data_AF-A0A838E4T0-F1
#
_entry.id   AF-A0A838E4T0-F1
#
_cell.length_a   1.000
_cell.length_b   1.000
_cell.length_c   1.000
_cell.angle_alpha   90.00
_cell.angle_beta   90.00
_cell.angle_gamma   90.00
#
_symmetry.space_group_name_H-M   'P 1'
#
loop_
_entity.id
_entity.type
_entity.pdbx_description
1 polymer ?
#
loop_
_entity_poly.entity_id
_entity_poly.type
_entity_poly.pdbx_seq_one_letter_code
_entity_poly.pdbx_strand_id
1 'polypeptide(L)'
;MRTGDLAAALGKGLVAGLVGTAAMTASSTIEARLRGREGSSAPADATAKLLGIDFLDGDSKARFSTLVHWGYGTAWGGFRGLLAGLGLSLPVGGAVHFGAVWGGELVTLPSLGVAPRWSKWGTQEQTIDAWHHVVYAAATTLAYGYLDRHSERPA
;
A
#
# COMPACT_ATOMS: atom_id res chain seq x y z
N MET A 1 12.48 11.17 20.69
CA MET A 1 11.36 10.20 20.71
C MET A 1 11.75 9.04 21.61
N ARG A 2 10.90 8.64 22.56
CA ARG A 2 11.16 7.43 23.36
C ARG A 2 10.83 6.19 22.53
N THR A 3 11.41 5.05 22.88
CA THR A 3 11.14 3.77 22.18
C THR A 3 9.65 3.41 22.20
N GLY A 4 8.95 3.70 23.30
CA GLY A 4 7.49 3.49 23.43
C GLY A 4 6.67 4.34 22.45
N ASP A 5 7.05 5.60 22.24
CA ASP A 5 6.35 6.50 21.32
C ASP A 5 6.47 6.01 19.87
N LEU A 6 7.66 5.52 19.51
CA LEU A 6 7.93 4.96 18.19
C LEU A 6 7.15 3.67 17.95
N ALA A 7 7.10 2.77 18.93
CA ALA A 7 6.33 1.53 18.85
C ALA A 7 4.83 1.82 18.70
N ALA A 8 4.31 2.80 19.42
CA ALA A 8 2.91 3.23 19.29
C ALA A 8 2.63 3.84 17.91
N ALA A 9 3.54 4.68 17.38
CA ALA A 9 3.41 5.24 16.03
C ALA A 9 3.43 4.14 14.96
N LEU A 10 4.34 3.18 15.07
CA LEU A 10 4.40 1.99 14.20
C LEU A 10 3.10 1.18 14.26
N GLY A 11 2.61 0.86 15.47
CA GLY A 11 1.39 0.08 15.64
C GLY A 11 0.15 0.75 15.04
N LYS A 12 -0.04 2.06 15.31
CA LYS A 12 -1.08 2.87 14.66
C LYS A 12 -0.93 2.88 13.15
N GLY A 13 0.31 2.97 12.68
CA GLY A 13 0.67 2.87 11.26
C GLY A 13 0.19 1.56 10.63
N LEU A 14 0.51 0.41 11.23
CA LEU A 14 0.11 -0.89 10.69
C LEU A 14 -1.42 -1.02 10.59
N VAL A 15 -2.16 -0.63 11.64
CA VAL A 15 -3.63 -0.62 11.61
C VAL A 15 -4.14 0.30 10.50
N ALA A 16 -3.55 1.48 10.35
CA ALA A 16 -3.91 2.40 9.28
C ALA A 16 -3.61 1.84 7.88
N GLY A 17 -2.49 1.14 7.69
CA GLY A 17 -2.13 0.49 6.44
C GLY A 17 -3.10 -0.63 6.06
N LEU A 18 -3.58 -1.38 7.06
CA LEU A 18 -4.64 -2.36 6.85
C LEU A 18 -5.92 -1.70 6.33
N VAL A 19 -6.33 -0.56 6.92
CA VAL A 19 -7.50 0.22 6.43
C VAL A 19 -7.26 0.72 5.00
N GLY A 20 -6.07 1.23 4.70
CA GLY A 20 -5.70 1.65 3.34
C GLY A 20 -5.77 0.51 2.34
N THR A 21 -5.27 -0.66 2.72
CA THR A 21 -5.30 -1.87 1.88
C THR A 21 -6.74 -2.30 1.60
N ALA A 22 -7.60 -2.30 2.61
CA ALA A 22 -9.02 -2.60 2.44
C ALA A 22 -9.73 -1.59 1.51
N ALA A 23 -9.44 -0.30 1.67
CA ALA A 23 -10.01 0.75 0.83
C ALA A 23 -9.59 0.63 -0.63
N MET A 24 -8.30 0.41 -0.89
CA MET A 24 -7.78 0.18 -2.24
C MET A 24 -8.38 -1.09 -2.86
N THR A 25 -8.51 -2.17 -2.06
CA THR A 25 -9.13 -3.44 -2.49
C THR A 25 -10.57 -3.22 -2.92
N ALA A 26 -11.36 -2.47 -2.14
CA ALA A 26 -12.73 -2.14 -2.52
C ALA A 26 -12.76 -1.33 -3.82
N SER A 27 -11.91 -0.30 -3.94
CA SER A 27 -11.83 0.53 -5.13
C SER A 27 -11.43 -0.26 -6.39
N SER A 28 -10.40 -1.10 -6.32
CA SER A 28 -9.92 -1.89 -7.45
C SER A 28 -10.86 -3.05 -7.80
N THR A 29 -11.54 -3.63 -6.81
CA THR A 29 -12.56 -4.66 -7.06
C THR A 29 -13.75 -4.09 -7.83
N ILE A 30 -14.21 -2.89 -7.47
CA ILE A 30 -15.30 -2.20 -8.18
C ILE A 30 -14.86 -1.88 -9.61
N GLU A 31 -13.69 -1.27 -9.79
CA GLU A 31 -13.16 -0.94 -11.11
C GLU A 31 -12.99 -2.20 -11.99
N ALA A 32 -12.43 -3.29 -11.44
CA ALA A 32 -12.17 -4.51 -12.19
C ALA A 32 -13.48 -5.15 -12.68
N ARG A 33 -14.52 -5.16 -11.83
CA ARG A 33 -15.86 -5.63 -12.18
C ARG A 33 -16.51 -4.77 -13.27
N LEU A 34 -16.40 -3.44 -13.16
CA LEU A 34 -16.96 -2.52 -14.17
C LEU A 34 -16.28 -2.67 -15.53
N ARG A 35 -15.02 -3.12 -15.56
CA ARG A 35 -14.25 -3.34 -16.79
C ARG A 35 -14.20 -4.79 -17.27
N GLY A 36 -14.82 -5.72 -16.55
CA GLY A 36 -14.79 -7.15 -16.89
C GLY A 36 -13.39 -7.75 -16.91
N ARG A 37 -12.46 -7.26 -16.07
CA ARG A 37 -11.08 -7.74 -15.97
C ARG A 37 -10.83 -8.44 -14.65
N GLU A 38 -9.77 -9.25 -14.61
CA GLU A 38 -9.28 -9.85 -13.37
C GLU A 38 -8.56 -8.83 -12.47
N GLY A 39 -8.39 -9.18 -11.19
CA GLY A 39 -7.63 -8.39 -10.24
C GLY A 39 -6.12 -8.38 -10.54
N SER A 40 -5.42 -7.39 -10.00
CA SER A 40 -3.96 -7.29 -10.19
C SER A 40 -3.21 -8.26 -9.29
N SER A 41 -2.22 -8.98 -9.85
CA SER A 41 -1.24 -9.79 -9.13
C SER A 41 0.13 -9.13 -9.00
N ALA A 42 0.29 -7.87 -9.42
CA ALA A 42 1.60 -7.23 -9.56
C ALA A 42 2.47 -7.25 -8.28
N PRO A 43 1.94 -6.99 -7.06
CA PRO A 43 2.75 -7.10 -5.84
C PRO A 43 3.24 -8.54 -5.59
N ALA A 44 2.40 -9.53 -5.88
CA ALA A 44 2.73 -10.94 -5.72
C ALA A 44 3.80 -11.38 -6.73
N ASP A 45 3.64 -11.02 -8.00
CA ASP A 45 4.61 -11.35 -9.04
C ASP A 45 5.97 -10.66 -8.79
N ALA A 46 5.96 -9.41 -8.32
CA ALA A 46 7.17 -8.70 -7.91
C ALA A 46 7.86 -9.37 -6.72
N THR A 47 7.10 -9.74 -5.68
CA THR A 47 7.66 -10.39 -4.49
C THR A 47 8.18 -11.79 -4.82
N ALA A 48 7.45 -12.57 -5.61
CA ALA A 48 7.89 -13.89 -6.04
C ALA A 48 9.20 -13.80 -6.83
N LYS A 49 9.31 -12.83 -7.75
CA LYS A 49 10.52 -12.62 -8.53
C LYS A 49 11.71 -12.15 -7.68
N LEU A 50 11.47 -11.27 -6.72
CA LEU A 50 12.51 -10.80 -5.79
C LEU A 50 13.05 -11.94 -4.91
N LEU A 51 12.18 -12.86 -4.50
CA LEU A 51 12.53 -13.98 -3.63
C LEU A 51 12.91 -15.26 -4.38
N GLY A 52 12.84 -15.28 -5.71
CA GLY A 52 13.10 -16.47 -6.53
C GLY A 52 12.11 -17.61 -6.27
N ILE A 53 10.84 -17.28 -6.01
CA ILE A 53 9.80 -18.27 -5.70
C ILE A 53 9.12 -18.74 -6.98
N ASP A 54 9.20 -20.05 -7.21
CA ASP A 54 8.39 -20.76 -8.20
C ASP A 54 7.23 -21.48 -7.50
N PHE A 55 6.01 -21.31 -8.00
CA PHE A 55 4.82 -21.96 -7.44
C PHE A 55 4.57 -23.32 -8.08
N LEU A 56 4.24 -24.32 -7.25
CA LEU A 56 3.94 -25.69 -7.69
C LEU A 56 2.54 -25.80 -8.31
N ASP A 57 1.59 -24.97 -7.86
CA ASP A 57 0.21 -24.95 -8.32
C ASP A 57 -0.42 -23.54 -8.20
N GLY A 58 -1.60 -23.38 -8.81
CA GLY A 58 -2.34 -22.12 -8.82
C GLY A 58 -2.87 -21.72 -7.44
N ASP A 59 -3.22 -22.68 -6.59
CA ASP A 59 -3.75 -22.41 -5.25
C ASP A 59 -2.69 -21.79 -4.34
N SER A 60 -1.44 -22.29 -4.43
CA SER A 60 -0.28 -21.76 -3.73
C SER A 60 0.02 -20.34 -4.19
N LYS A 61 -0.05 -20.06 -5.51
CA LYS A 61 0.10 -18.71 -6.05
C LYS A 61 -1.01 -17.77 -5.55
N ALA A 62 -2.26 -18.23 -5.50
CA ALA A 62 -3.39 -17.41 -5.04
C ALA A 62 -3.28 -17.07 -3.55
N ARG A 63 -2.90 -18.04 -2.70
CA ARG A 63 -2.64 -17.82 -1.27
C ARG A 63 -1.49 -16.87 -1.06
N PHE A 64 -0.40 -17.04 -1.80
CA PHE A 64 0.74 -16.13 -1.75
C PHE A 64 0.35 -14.72 -2.18
N SER A 65 -0.43 -14.59 -3.24
CA SER A 65 -0.92 -13.28 -3.70
C SER A 65 -1.76 -12.58 -2.64
N THR A 66 -2.62 -13.33 -1.95
CA THR A 66 -3.41 -12.81 -0.82
C THR A 66 -2.51 -12.36 0.31
N LEU A 67 -1.54 -13.19 0.72
CA LEU A 67 -0.60 -12.87 1.79
C LEU A 67 0.22 -11.62 1.47
N VAL A 68 0.77 -11.53 0.27
CA VAL A 68 1.55 -10.37 -0.18
C VAL A 68 0.67 -9.13 -0.24
N HIS A 69 -0.53 -9.22 -0.82
CA HIS A 69 -1.44 -8.07 -0.93
C HIS A 69 -1.73 -7.45 0.44
N TRP A 70 -2.16 -8.26 1.40
CA TRP A 70 -2.48 -7.77 2.75
C TRP A 70 -1.25 -7.41 3.55
N GLY A 71 -0.19 -8.22 3.48
CA GLY A 71 1.05 -7.99 4.23
C GLY A 71 1.80 -6.74 3.77
N TYR A 72 1.97 -6.59 2.46
CA TYR A 72 2.66 -5.45 1.85
C TYR A 72 1.95 -4.13 2.12
N GLY A 73 0.63 -4.09 1.86
CA GLY A 73 -0.17 -2.90 2.12
C GLY A 73 -0.24 -2.54 3.61
N THR A 74 -0.29 -3.53 4.51
CA THR A 74 -0.21 -3.28 5.97
C THR A 74 1.15 -2.72 6.38
N ALA A 75 2.24 -3.28 5.86
CA ALA A 75 3.61 -2.87 6.19
C ALA A 75 3.90 -1.41 5.79
N TRP A 76 3.38 -0.95 4.65
CA TRP A 76 3.47 0.46 4.24
C TRP A 76 2.78 1.43 5.20
N GLY A 77 1.71 0.98 5.88
CA GLY A 77 1.13 1.74 6.99
C GLY A 77 2.11 1.95 8.14
N GLY A 78 2.95 0.95 8.44
CA GLY A 78 4.05 1.09 9.41
C GLY A 78 5.00 2.22 9.02
N PHE A 79 5.36 2.34 7.74
CA PHE A 79 6.14 3.47 7.23
C PHE A 79 5.41 4.81 7.42
N ARG A 80 4.09 4.88 7.18
CA ARG A 80 3.31 6.08 7.53
C ARG A 80 3.41 6.43 9.02
N GLY A 81 3.38 5.43 9.90
CA GLY A 81 3.60 5.61 11.34
C GLY A 81 4.99 6.16 11.67
N LEU A 82 6.04 5.64 11.03
CA LEU A 82 7.41 6.14 11.17
C LEU A 82 7.53 7.62 10.78
N LEU A 83 6.90 8.03 9.68
CA LEU A 83 6.91 9.44 9.25
C LEU A 83 6.31 10.35 10.33
N ALA A 84 5.23 9.94 10.99
CA ALA A 84 4.66 10.69 12.12
C ALA A 84 5.60 10.70 13.33
N GLY A 85 6.24 9.57 13.65
CA GLY A 85 7.25 9.50 14.72
C GLY A 85 8.46 10.40 14.48
N LEU A 86 8.80 10.68 13.21
CA LEU A 86 9.80 11.65 12.79
C LEU A 86 9.31 13.12 12.86
N GLY A 87 8.06 13.35 13.27
CA GLY A 87 7.47 14.68 13.42
C GLY A 87 6.88 15.27 12.15
N LEU A 88 6.69 14.48 11.08
CA LEU A 88 6.01 14.99 9.88
C LEU A 88 4.53 15.19 10.19
N SER A 89 4.03 16.39 9.85
CA SER A 89 2.61 16.72 9.98
C SER A 89 1.73 15.78 9.15
N LEU A 90 0.45 15.68 9.51
CA LEU A 90 -0.47 14.75 8.84
C LEU A 90 -0.48 14.88 7.30
N PRO A 91 -0.58 16.11 6.72
CA PRO A 91 -0.58 16.31 5.27
C PRO A 91 0.77 16.00 4.63
N VAL A 92 1.88 16.44 5.23
CA VAL A 92 3.23 16.22 4.69
C VAL A 92 3.59 14.73 4.72
N GLY A 93 3.33 14.06 5.85
CA GLY A 93 3.52 12.61 5.98
C GLY A 93 2.64 11.82 5.01
N GLY A 94 1.42 12.29 4.73
CA GLY A 94 0.54 11.68 3.72
C GLY A 94 1.08 11.81 2.30
N ALA A 95 1.58 12.99 1.93
CA ALA A 95 2.18 13.23 0.61
C ALA A 95 3.46 12.41 0.40
N VAL A 96 4.33 12.35 1.42
CA VAL A 96 5.55 11.52 1.38
C VAL A 96 5.19 10.03 1.29
N HIS A 97 4.19 9.57 2.06
CA HIS A 97 3.71 8.20 2.01
C HIS A 97 3.16 7.82 0.63
N PHE A 98 2.31 8.66 0.04
CA PHE A 98 1.79 8.49 -1.32
C PHE A 98 2.94 8.38 -2.33
N GLY A 99 3.86 9.35 -2.32
CA GLY A 99 5.00 9.36 -3.24
C GLY A 99 5.91 8.14 -3.08
N ALA A 100 6.09 7.65 -1.86
CA ALA A 100 6.91 6.47 -1.60
C ALA A 100 6.27 5.17 -2.10
N VAL A 101 4.96 4.97 -1.84
CA VAL A 101 4.25 3.75 -2.25
C VAL A 101 4.12 3.71 -3.76
N TRP A 102 3.60 4.78 -4.36
CA TRP A 102 3.39 4.87 -5.80
C TRP A 102 4.73 4.92 -6.54
N GLY A 103 5.62 5.84 -6.18
CA GLY A 103 6.94 5.93 -6.81
C GLY A 103 7.76 4.64 -6.66
N GLY A 104 7.60 3.93 -5.55
CA GLY A 104 8.23 2.63 -5.30
C GLY A 104 7.81 1.58 -6.34
N GLU A 105 6.53 1.46 -6.66
CA GLU A 105 6.08 0.51 -7.69
C GLU A 105 6.51 0.91 -9.10
N LEU A 106 6.52 2.22 -9.41
CA LEU A 106 6.95 2.74 -10.72
C LEU A 106 8.41 2.42 -11.04
N VAL A 107 9.22 2.21 -10.00
CA VAL A 107 10.61 1.78 -10.13
C VAL A 107 10.73 0.25 -10.06
N THR A 108 10.04 -0.38 -9.10
CA THR A 108 10.23 -1.80 -8.78
C THR A 108 9.60 -2.71 -9.83
N LEU A 109 8.39 -2.43 -10.30
CA LEU A 109 7.72 -3.31 -11.27
C LEU A 109 8.48 -3.37 -12.60
N PRO A 110 8.98 -2.25 -13.15
CA PRO A 110 9.77 -2.30 -14.38
C PRO A 110 11.18 -2.87 -14.20
N SER A 111 11.84 -2.63 -13.05
CA SER A 111 13.17 -3.18 -12.80
C SER A 111 13.14 -4.71 -12.68
N LEU A 112 12.05 -5.24 -12.14
CA LEU A 112 11.76 -6.67 -12.10
C LEU A 112 11.11 -7.19 -13.39
N GLY A 113 10.81 -6.34 -14.38
CA GLY A 113 10.13 -6.77 -15.61
C GLY A 113 8.74 -7.38 -15.39
N VAL A 114 8.07 -7.01 -14.29
CA VAL A 114 6.68 -7.40 -13.98
C VAL A 114 5.70 -6.56 -14.78
N ALA A 115 6.02 -5.29 -15.00
CA ALA A 115 5.25 -4.37 -15.83
C ALA A 115 6.18 -3.52 -16.71
N PRO A 116 5.73 -3.03 -17.87
CA PRO A 116 6.51 -2.05 -18.63
C PRO A 116 6.63 -0.73 -17.86
N ARG A 117 7.55 0.15 -18.26
CA ARG A 117 7.66 1.50 -17.69
C ARG A 117 6.34 2.27 -17.85
N TRP A 118 5.99 3.10 -16.85
CA TRP A 118 4.78 3.93 -16.81
C TRP A 118 4.47 4.65 -18.14
N SER A 119 5.47 5.22 -18.80
CA SER A 119 5.31 5.95 -20.06
C SER A 119 4.82 5.10 -21.23
N LYS A 120 4.87 3.77 -21.12
CA LYS A 120 4.34 2.82 -22.11
C LYS A 120 2.90 2.40 -21.83
N TRP A 121 2.34 2.79 -20.69
CA TRP A 121 0.95 2.45 -20.34
C TRP A 121 -0.01 3.41 -21.03
N GLY A 122 -1.22 2.97 -21.34
CA GLY A 122 -2.27 3.88 -21.81
C GLY A 122 -2.67 4.87 -20.71
N THR A 123 -3.07 6.10 -21.07
CA THR A 123 -3.48 7.15 -20.13
C THR A 123 -4.56 6.70 -19.15
N GLN A 124 -5.45 5.82 -19.60
CA GLN A 124 -6.48 5.22 -18.74
C GLN A 124 -5.86 4.38 -17.61
N GLU A 125 -4.91 3.48 -17.92
CA GLU A 125 -4.26 2.65 -16.91
C GLU A 125 -3.41 3.49 -15.95
N GLN A 126 -2.70 4.50 -16.47
CA GLN A 126 -1.97 5.47 -15.65
C GLN A 126 -2.91 6.15 -14.63
N THR A 127 -4.08 6.60 -15.08
CA THR A 127 -5.04 7.28 -14.21
C THR A 127 -5.62 6.33 -13.16
N ILE A 128 -5.97 5.11 -13.56
CA ILE A 128 -6.55 4.11 -12.65
C ILE A 128 -5.54 3.70 -11.58
N ASP A 129 -4.29 3.48 -11.99
CA ASP A 129 -3.22 3.14 -11.05
C ASP A 129 -2.99 4.27 -10.04
N ALA A 130 -2.80 5.50 -10.51
CA ALA A 130 -2.63 6.67 -9.66
C ALA A 130 -3.80 6.83 -8.69
N TRP A 131 -5.03 6.61 -9.18
CA TRP A 131 -6.25 6.70 -8.38
C TRP A 131 -6.25 5.71 -7.22
N HIS A 132 -5.93 4.44 -7.47
CA HIS A 132 -5.91 3.43 -6.42
C HIS A 132 -4.83 3.72 -5.36
N HIS A 133 -3.69 4.26 -5.77
CA HIS A 133 -2.64 4.73 -4.87
C HIS A 133 -3.07 5.95 -4.03
N VAL A 134 -3.84 6.87 -4.62
CA VAL A 134 -4.45 7.98 -3.88
C VAL A 134 -5.43 7.45 -2.84
N VAL A 135 -6.32 6.52 -3.21
CA VAL A 135 -7.27 5.90 -2.27
C VAL A 135 -6.54 5.24 -1.11
N TYR A 136 -5.52 4.43 -1.41
CA TYR A 136 -4.69 3.78 -0.40
C TYR A 136 -4.04 4.78 0.57
N ALA A 137 -3.32 5.77 0.03
CA ALA A 137 -2.54 6.70 0.83
C ALA A 137 -3.43 7.66 1.64
N ALA A 138 -4.55 8.09 1.07
CA ALA A 138 -5.53 8.95 1.75
C ALA A 138 -6.20 8.19 2.90
N ALA A 139 -6.72 6.98 2.66
CA ALA A 139 -7.35 6.17 3.68
C ALA A 139 -6.38 5.84 4.82
N THR A 140 -5.14 5.44 4.50
CA THR A 140 -4.08 5.20 5.51
C THR A 140 -3.79 6.45 6.32
N THR A 141 -3.62 7.60 5.66
CA THR A 141 -3.29 8.86 6.36
C THR A 141 -4.41 9.32 7.28
N LEU A 142 -5.67 9.26 6.82
CA LEU A 142 -6.83 9.63 7.61
C LEU A 142 -7.04 8.68 8.79
N ALA A 143 -6.88 7.37 8.58
CA ALA A 143 -6.95 6.37 9.64
C ALA A 143 -5.86 6.59 10.69
N TYR A 144 -4.62 6.84 10.27
CA TYR A 144 -3.54 7.17 11.18
C TYR A 144 -3.89 8.41 12.01
N GLY A 145 -4.29 9.51 11.37
CA GLY A 145 -4.65 10.76 12.06
C GLY A 145 -5.88 10.63 12.97
N TYR A 146 -6.79 9.68 12.69
CA TYR A 146 -7.86 9.33 13.60
C TYR A 146 -7.32 8.63 14.86
N LEU A 147 -6.51 7.58 14.68
CA LEU A 147 -5.92 6.81 15.79
C LEU A 147 -5.03 7.66 16.68
N ASP A 148 -4.23 8.54 16.07
CA ASP A 148 -3.30 9.43 16.76
C ASP A 148 -4.03 10.38 17.71
N ARG A 149 -5.06 11.07 17.21
CA ARG A 149 -5.88 12.00 18.00
C ARG A 149 -6.66 11.34 19.14
N HIS A 150 -7.07 10.08 18.99
CA HIS A 150 -7.85 9.37 20.01
C HIS A 150 -6.97 8.63 21.02
N SER A 151 -5.66 8.52 20.76
CA SER A 151 -4.69 7.98 21.73
C SER A 151 -4.20 9.04 22.73
N GLU A 152 -4.36 10.33 22.41
CA GLU A 152 -3.90 11.46 23.24
C GLU A 152 -4.97 12.02 24.18
N ARG A 153 -6.23 11.59 24.09
CA ARG A 153 -7.29 12.02 25.00
C ARG A 153 -7.24 11.19 26.28
N PRO A 154 -7.03 11.77 27.47
CA PRO A 154 -7.29 11.04 28.71
C PRO A 154 -8.78 10.74 28.82
N ALA A 155 -9.09 9.55 29.32
CA ALA A 155 -10.44 9.13 29.70
C ALA A 155 -10.97 9.97 30.88
#